data_AF-A0A834BWC6-F1
#
_entry.id   AF-A0A834BWC6-F1
#
_cell.length_a   1.000
_cell.length_b   1.000
_cell.length_c   1.000
_cell.angle_alpha   90.00
_cell.angle_beta   90.00
_cell.angle_gamma   90.00
#
_symmetry.space_group_name_H-M   'P 1'
#
loop_
_entity.id
_entity.type
_entity.pdbx_description
1 polymer ?
#
loop_
_entity_poly.entity_id
_entity_poly.type
_entity_poly.pdbx_seq_one_letter_code
_entity_poly.pdbx_strand_id
1 'polypeptide(L)'
;MLVQKMVCLQESDEDTERSHQMAALRSLCLPRLTFLLLSVLQSSSRHQEALRLADIISSDQHRLYQVFSKEELRRFLQKLRESSLALLDRGLDPLGYELKS
;
A
#
# COMPACT_ATOMS: atom_id res chain seq x y z
N MET A 1 9.12 45.70 -8.99
CA MET A 1 8.89 44.54 -9.88
C MET A 1 9.89 43.38 -9.68
N LEU A 2 11.18 43.62 -9.41
CA LEU A 2 12.14 42.53 -9.11
C LEU A 2 11.93 41.88 -7.73
N VAL A 3 11.60 42.66 -6.70
CA VAL A 3 11.40 42.14 -5.32
C VAL A 3 10.15 41.25 -5.22
N GLN A 4 9.07 41.60 -5.94
CA GLN A 4 7.85 40.79 -6.02
C GLN A 4 8.05 39.46 -6.77
N LYS A 5 8.96 39.42 -7.76
CA LYS A 5 9.32 38.17 -8.45
C LYS A 5 10.13 37.23 -7.54
N MET A 6 10.99 37.78 -6.67
CA MET A 6 11.86 36.99 -5.79
C MET A 6 11.08 36.30 -4.66
N VAL A 7 10.06 36.98 -4.11
CA VAL A 7 9.20 36.40 -3.05
C VAL A 7 8.30 35.28 -3.60
N CYS A 8 7.70 35.44 -4.79
CA CYS A 8 6.89 34.38 -5.39
C CYS A 8 7.71 33.13 -5.79
N LEU A 9 8.98 33.30 -6.15
CA LEU A 9 9.90 32.18 -6.43
C LEU A 9 10.22 31.38 -5.16
N GLN A 10 10.47 32.06 -4.04
CA GLN A 10 10.74 31.40 -2.75
C GLN A 10 9.53 30.64 -2.21
N GLU A 11 8.32 31.21 -2.27
CA GLU A 11 7.09 30.49 -1.87
C GLU A 11 6.85 29.25 -2.75
N SER A 12 7.12 29.32 -4.06
CA SER A 12 6.97 28.18 -4.97
C SER A 12 8.01 27.06 -4.72
N ASP A 13 9.23 27.42 -4.31
CA ASP A 13 10.27 26.45 -4.00
C ASP A 13 10.01 25.75 -2.65
N GLU A 14 9.56 26.48 -1.63
CA GLU A 14 9.18 25.90 -0.33
C GLU A 14 7.98 24.93 -0.46
N ASP A 15 6.96 25.29 -1.23
CA ASP A 15 5.81 24.41 -1.49
C ASP A 15 6.21 23.19 -2.32
N THR A 16 7.18 23.32 -3.22
CA THR A 16 7.74 22.19 -3.98
C THR A 16 8.53 21.25 -3.09
N GLU A 17 9.38 21.77 -2.21
CA GLU A 17 10.14 20.97 -1.25
C GLU A 17 9.21 20.22 -0.28
N ARG A 18 8.23 20.92 0.29
CA ARG A 18 7.19 20.31 1.13
C ARG A 18 6.47 19.19 0.39
N SER A 19 6.10 19.40 -0.88
CA SER A 19 5.42 18.40 -1.69
C SER A 19 6.29 17.16 -1.94
N HIS A 20 7.58 17.34 -2.23
CA HIS A 20 8.53 16.23 -2.36
C HIS A 20 8.70 15.46 -1.05
N GLN A 21 8.83 16.17 0.08
CA GLN A 21 8.93 15.55 1.40
C GLN A 21 7.67 14.72 1.72
N MET A 22 6.48 15.26 1.45
CA MET A 22 5.21 14.53 1.63
C MET A 22 5.11 13.30 0.72
N ALA A 23 5.56 13.39 -0.52
CA ALA A 23 5.61 12.24 -1.44
C ALA A 23 6.58 11.16 -0.91
N ALA A 24 7.76 11.55 -0.44
CA ALA A 24 8.75 10.65 0.13
C ALA A 24 8.25 9.97 1.41
N LEU A 25 7.59 10.70 2.30
CA LEU A 25 6.97 10.12 3.49
C LEU A 25 5.92 9.07 3.10
N ARG A 26 5.10 9.34 2.09
CA ARG A 26 4.10 8.38 1.61
C ARG A 26 4.75 7.12 1.04
N SER A 27 5.79 7.24 0.22
CA SER A 27 6.49 6.09 -0.35
C SER A 27 7.30 5.29 0.69
N LEU A 28 7.63 5.86 1.84
CA LEU A 28 8.32 5.15 2.92
C LEU A 28 7.34 4.52 3.92
N CYS A 29 6.38 5.31 4.40
CA CYS A 29 5.51 4.93 5.50
C CYS A 29 4.37 4.02 5.07
N LEU A 30 3.73 4.29 3.92
CA LEU A 30 2.55 3.52 3.51
C LEU A 30 2.91 2.08 3.12
N PRO A 31 3.99 1.80 2.35
CA PRO A 31 4.40 0.42 2.12
C PRO A 31 4.77 -0.29 3.41
N ARG A 32 5.55 0.36 4.29
CA ARG A 32 5.95 -0.21 5.58
C ARG A 32 4.75 -0.57 6.46
N LEU A 33 3.79 0.35 6.61
CA LEU A 33 2.56 0.10 7.37
C LEU A 33 1.72 -1.01 6.76
N THR A 34 1.64 -1.08 5.43
CA THR A 34 0.92 -2.15 4.73
C THR A 34 1.53 -3.52 5.04
N PHE A 35 2.85 -3.65 5.01
CA PHE A 35 3.53 -4.89 5.37
C PHE A 35 3.38 -5.25 6.85
N LEU A 36 3.41 -4.26 7.75
CA LEU A 36 3.15 -4.48 9.18
C LEU A 36 1.73 -4.98 9.42
N LEU A 37 0.74 -4.31 8.81
CA LEU A 37 -0.66 -4.72 8.92
C LEU A 37 -0.88 -6.12 8.35
N LEU A 38 -0.30 -6.41 7.17
CA LEU A 38 -0.36 -7.74 6.57
C LEU A 38 0.21 -8.81 7.52
N SER A 39 1.35 -8.54 8.15
CA SER A 39 1.97 -9.44 9.13
C SER A 39 1.04 -9.68 10.34
N VAL A 40 0.41 -8.63 10.87
CA VAL A 40 -0.53 -8.73 11.99
C VAL A 40 -1.78 -9.55 11.62
N LEU A 41 -2.34 -9.34 10.43
CA LEU A 41 -3.50 -10.10 9.96
C LEU A 41 -3.15 -11.57 9.78
N GLN A 42 -1.99 -11.87 9.18
CA GLN A 42 -1.50 -13.23 8.97
C GLN A 42 -1.23 -13.96 10.29
N SER A 43 -0.52 -13.32 11.23
CA SER A 43 -0.22 -13.93 12.54
C SER A 43 -1.48 -14.15 13.38
N SER A 44 -2.51 -13.32 13.18
CA SER A 44 -3.82 -13.48 13.81
C SER A 44 -4.75 -14.44 13.06
N SER A 45 -4.26 -15.21 12.08
CA SER A 45 -5.06 -16.13 11.24
C SER A 45 -6.19 -15.50 10.43
N ARG A 46 -6.16 -14.17 10.25
CA ARG A 46 -7.14 -13.37 9.49
C ARG A 46 -6.73 -13.28 8.01
N HIS A 47 -6.59 -14.43 7.36
CA HIS A 47 -6.05 -14.53 6.00
C HIS A 47 -6.97 -13.95 4.91
N GLN A 48 -8.29 -14.02 5.08
CA GLN A 48 -9.23 -13.39 4.14
C GLN A 48 -9.10 -11.85 4.16
N GLU A 49 -8.89 -11.27 5.34
CA GLU A 49 -8.66 -9.83 5.50
C GLU A 49 -7.31 -9.40 4.95
N ALA A 50 -6.29 -10.23 5.10
CA ALA A 50 -5.00 -10.03 4.46
C ALA A 50 -5.16 -9.89 2.94
N LEU A 51 -6.00 -10.72 2.30
CA LEU A 51 -6.26 -10.65 0.86
C LEU A 51 -7.06 -9.41 0.46
N ARG A 52 -8.01 -8.95 1.28
CA ARG A 52 -8.75 -7.69 1.04
C ARG A 52 -7.85 -6.45 0.98
N LEU A 53 -6.62 -6.52 1.52
CA LEU A 53 -5.64 -5.44 1.31
C LEU A 53 -5.33 -5.22 -0.18
N ALA A 54 -5.41 -6.25 -1.04
CA ALA A 54 -5.20 -6.09 -2.47
C ALA A 54 -6.21 -5.12 -3.09
N ASP A 55 -7.48 -5.21 -2.69
CA ASP A 55 -8.55 -4.33 -3.17
C ASP A 55 -8.29 -2.88 -2.71
N ILE A 56 -7.86 -2.70 -1.46
CA ILE A 56 -7.57 -1.37 -0.90
C ILE A 56 -6.35 -0.74 -1.60
N ILE A 57 -5.28 -1.50 -1.84
CA ILE A 57 -4.07 -0.99 -2.47
C ILE A 57 -4.29 -0.67 -3.95
N SER A 58 -5.04 -1.52 -4.66
CA SER A 58 -5.33 -1.34 -6.10
C SER A 58 -6.45 -0.32 -6.39
N SER A 59 -7.22 0.09 -5.37
CA SER A 59 -8.32 1.04 -5.53
C SER A 59 -7.86 2.40 -6.06
N ASP A 60 -8.62 2.91 -7.04
CA ASP A 60 -8.46 4.24 -7.61
C ASP A 60 -8.86 5.38 -6.67
N GLN A 61 -9.58 5.08 -5.58
CA GLN A 61 -10.02 6.08 -4.60
C GLN A 61 -8.84 6.83 -3.97
N HIS A 62 -7.78 6.09 -3.64
CA HIS A 62 -6.58 6.62 -2.99
C HIS A 62 -5.30 6.39 -3.79
N ARG A 63 -5.37 5.58 -4.86
CA ARG A 63 -4.26 5.23 -5.76
C ARG A 63 -3.00 4.81 -5.00
N LEU A 64 -3.19 4.02 -3.94
CA LEU A 64 -2.10 3.62 -3.04
C LEU A 64 -1.03 2.84 -3.80
N TYR A 65 -1.40 2.05 -4.81
CA TYR A 65 -0.46 1.34 -5.67
C TYR A 65 0.65 2.22 -6.27
N GLN A 66 0.43 3.54 -6.45
CA GLN A 66 1.43 4.45 -7.02
C GLN A 66 2.58 4.77 -6.07
N VAL A 67 2.40 4.59 -4.76
CA VAL A 67 3.46 4.88 -3.77
C VAL A 67 4.38 3.67 -3.52
N PHE A 68 4.08 2.52 -4.12
CA PHE A 68 4.90 1.32 -4.02
C PHE A 68 5.81 1.20 -5.23
N SER A 69 7.04 0.78 -5.00
CA SER A 69 7.89 0.27 -6.08
C SER A 69 7.35 -1.06 -6.62
N LYS A 70 7.74 -1.40 -7.86
CA LYS A 70 7.37 -2.69 -8.46
C LYS A 70 7.88 -3.88 -7.64
N GLU A 71 9.02 -3.73 -6.98
CA GLU A 71 9.59 -4.77 -6.11
C GLU A 71 8.75 -4.97 -4.84
N GLU A 72 8.31 -3.87 -4.22
CA GLU A 72 7.42 -3.95 -3.06
C GLU A 72 6.08 -4.56 -3.43
N LEU A 73 5.48 -4.21 -4.57
CA LEU A 73 4.25 -4.85 -5.04
C LEU A 73 4.45 -6.35 -5.27
N ARG A 74 5.58 -6.76 -5.86
CA ARG A 74 5.89 -8.19 -6.03
C ARG A 74 6.01 -8.91 -4.68
N ARG A 75 6.71 -8.31 -3.72
CA ARG A 75 6.84 -8.86 -2.35
C ARG A 75 5.48 -8.92 -1.63
N PHE A 76 4.63 -7.91 -1.83
CA PHE A 76 3.28 -7.87 -1.30
C PHE A 76 2.44 -9.04 -1.84
N LEU A 77 2.42 -9.24 -3.16
CA LEU A 77 1.71 -10.36 -3.80
C LEU A 77 2.25 -11.73 -3.35
N GLN A 78 3.56 -11.86 -3.15
CA GLN A 78 4.16 -13.09 -2.62
C GLN A 78 3.64 -13.41 -1.21
N LYS A 79 3.54 -12.40 -0.34
CA LYS A 79 2.95 -12.57 1.00
C LYS A 79 1.45 -12.87 0.96
N LEU A 80 0.71 -12.26 0.04
CA LEU A 80 -0.71 -12.61 -0.15
C LEU A 80 -0.90 -14.07 -0.56
N ARG A 81 -0.04 -14.59 -1.44
CA ARG A 81 -0.05 -16.00 -1.82
C ARG A 81 0.10 -16.92 -0.59
N GLU A 82 0.94 -16.58 0.37
CA GLU A 82 1.07 -17.35 1.62
C GLU A 82 -0.26 -17.42 2.38
N SER A 83 -1.05 -16.34 2.37
CA SER A 83 -2.41 -16.32 2.97
C SER A 83 -3.41 -17.16 2.18
N SER A 84 -3.36 -17.12 0.85
CA SER A 84 -4.18 -18.01 0.02
C SER A 84 -3.88 -19.49 0.27
N LEU A 85 -2.61 -19.86 0.41
CA LEU A 85 -2.23 -21.24 0.77
C LEU A 85 -2.80 -21.64 2.13
N ALA A 86 -2.69 -20.77 3.14
CA ALA A 86 -3.25 -21.03 4.47
C ALA A 86 -4.78 -21.16 4.48
N LEU A 87 -5.50 -20.55 3.52
CA LEU A 87 -6.94 -20.71 3.35
C LEU A 87 -7.29 -22.04 2.66
N LEU A 88 -6.52 -22.41 1.63
CA LEU A 88 -6.65 -23.70 0.94
C LEU A 88 -6.44 -24.88 1.91
N ASP A 89 -5.47 -24.76 2.82
CA ASP A 89 -5.23 -25.77 3.87
C ASP A 89 -6.43 -25.94 4.83
N ARG A 90 -7.34 -24.96 4.87
CA ARG A 90 -8.61 -25.00 5.64
C ARG A 90 -9.80 -25.48 4.81
N GLY A 91 -9.59 -25.89 3.55
CA GLY A 91 -10.67 -26.32 2.65
C GLY A 91 -11.52 -25.19 2.07
N LEU A 92 -11.07 -23.95 2.20
CA LEU A 92 -11.67 -22.79 1.52
C LEU A 92 -11.04 -22.60 0.14
N ASP A 93 -11.61 -21.72 -0.67
CA ASP A 93 -10.96 -21.26 -1.90
C ASP A 93 -9.77 -20.32 -1.59
N PRO A 94 -8.95 -19.92 -2.59
CA PRO A 94 -7.80 -19.04 -2.39
C PRO A 94 -8.12 -17.65 -1.83
N LEU A 95 -9.40 -17.23 -1.84
CA LEU A 95 -9.90 -15.95 -1.36
C LEU A 95 -10.65 -16.08 -0.03
N GLY A 96 -10.81 -17.30 0.50
CA GLY A 96 -11.45 -17.59 1.77
C GLY A 96 -12.96 -17.77 1.71
N TYR A 97 -13.52 -18.04 0.52
CA TYR A 97 -14.92 -18.42 0.35
C TYR A 97 -15.09 -19.93 0.40
N GLU A 98 -16.29 -20.39 0.75
CA GLU A 98 -16.62 -21.82 0.75
C GLU A 98 -16.66 -22.35 -0.69
N LEU A 99 -16.04 -23.51 -0.90
CA LEU A 99 -16.13 -24.24 -2.17
C LEU A 99 -17.57 -24.78 -2.29
N LYS A 100 -18.35 -24.21 -3.21
CA LYS A 100 -19.68 -24.73 -3.52
C LYS A 100 -19.55 -26.10 -4.19
N SER A 101 -20.15 -27.12 -3.58
CA SER A 101 -20.31 -28.46 -4.15
C SER A 101 -21.44 -28.53 -5.17
#